data_AF-A0A497HIY7-F1
#
_entry.id   AF-A0A497HIY7-F1
#
_cell.length_a   1.000
_cell.length_b   1.000
_cell.length_c   1.000
_cell.angle_alpha   90.00
_cell.angle_beta   90.00
_cell.angle_gamma   90.00
#
_symmetry.space_group_name_H-M   'P 1'
#
loop_
_entity.id
_entity.type
_entity.pdbx_description
1 polymer ?
#
loop_
_entity_poly.entity_id
_entity_poly.type
_entity_poly.pdbx_seq_one_letter_code
_entity_poly.pdbx_strand_id
1 'polypeptide(L)'
;GSDIITQTAKEIDWSLYKLGKKGMLPLAPVIFVVHVTSPQLKYLGVAKQAIGADDVIASEVKRALQAAARQLAIHVSKKEKSKLLGKIRKFLEGNAKVVSYSLSKILKTDEKEIFELLKEEIYKRRSAGEAG
;
A
#
# COMPACT_ATOMS: atom_id res chain seq x y z
N GLY A 1 -7.38 -11.86 22.50
CA GLY A 1 -7.70 -11.43 23.88
C GLY A 1 -9.14 -10.98 23.94
N SER A 2 -9.69 -10.94 25.16
CA SER A 2 -11.01 -10.36 25.47
C SER A 2 -11.02 -8.83 25.51
N ASP A 3 -9.88 -8.18 25.33
CA ASP A 3 -9.73 -6.72 25.31
C ASP A 3 -10.53 -6.04 24.17
N ILE A 4 -11.18 -4.91 24.49
CA ILE A 4 -12.05 -4.18 23.55
C ILE A 4 -11.32 -3.67 22.30
N ILE A 5 -10.04 -3.29 22.41
CA ILE A 5 -9.25 -2.82 21.26
C ILE A 5 -9.04 -4.00 20.31
N THR A 6 -8.69 -5.17 20.85
CA THR A 6 -8.49 -6.38 20.06
C THR A 6 -9.79 -6.84 19.40
N GLN A 7 -10.92 -6.77 20.10
CA GLN A 7 -12.23 -7.12 19.54
C GLN A 7 -12.63 -6.15 18.43
N THR A 8 -12.53 -4.85 18.68
CA THR A 8 -12.81 -3.79 17.71
C THR A 8 -11.95 -3.96 16.45
N ALA A 9 -10.67 -4.26 16.61
CA ALA A 9 -9.77 -4.51 15.50
C ALA A 9 -10.22 -5.71 14.64
N LYS A 10 -10.74 -6.79 15.23
CA LYS A 10 -11.25 -7.94 14.47
C LYS A 10 -12.49 -7.63 13.64
N GLU A 11 -13.33 -6.71 14.08
CA GLU A 11 -14.55 -6.32 13.36
C GLU A 11 -14.27 -5.50 12.10
N ILE A 12 -13.10 -4.85 12.03
CA ILE A 12 -12.72 -4.05 10.87
C ILE A 12 -12.54 -4.96 9.66
N ASP A 13 -13.07 -4.54 8.51
CA ASP A 13 -12.79 -5.19 7.24
C ASP A 13 -11.42 -4.75 6.71
N TRP A 14 -10.39 -5.53 7.04
CA TRP A 14 -9.01 -5.27 6.64
C TRP A 14 -8.75 -5.49 5.14
N SER A 15 -9.66 -6.14 4.42
CA SER A 15 -9.52 -6.37 2.97
C SER A 15 -9.55 -5.05 2.19
N LEU A 16 -10.35 -4.09 2.67
CA LEU A 16 -10.45 -2.74 2.12
C LEU A 16 -9.14 -1.97 2.19
N TYR A 17 -8.23 -2.37 3.09
CA TYR A 17 -6.96 -1.70 3.33
C TYR A 17 -5.75 -2.52 2.85
N LYS A 18 -5.97 -3.63 2.12
CA LYS A 18 -4.92 -4.57 1.69
C LYS A 18 -4.16 -5.23 2.86
N LEU A 19 -4.79 -5.32 4.03
CA LEU A 19 -4.16 -5.82 5.26
C LEU A 19 -4.65 -7.21 5.67
N GLY A 20 -5.71 -7.76 5.06
CA GLY A 20 -6.20 -9.08 5.41
C GLY A 20 -7.65 -9.33 4.98
N LYS A 21 -8.42 -9.94 5.88
CA LYS A 21 -9.84 -10.29 5.68
C LYS A 21 -10.70 -9.70 6.80
N LYS A 22 -12.00 -9.55 6.54
CA LYS A 22 -13.00 -9.18 7.55
C LYS A 22 -13.13 -10.25 8.63
N GLY A 23 -13.33 -9.84 9.88
CA GLY A 23 -13.55 -10.75 11.02
C GLY A 23 -12.25 -11.34 11.61
N MET A 24 -11.10 -10.97 11.06
CA MET A 24 -9.79 -11.39 11.55
C MET A 24 -8.97 -10.16 11.92
N LEU A 25 -7.86 -10.36 12.65
CA LEU A 25 -6.84 -9.32 12.76
C LEU A 25 -6.11 -9.16 11.41
N PRO A 26 -5.41 -8.04 11.20
CA PRO A 26 -4.54 -7.87 10.04
C PRO A 26 -3.60 -9.07 9.86
N LEU A 27 -3.58 -9.64 8.66
CA LEU A 27 -2.70 -10.76 8.28
C LEU A 27 -1.38 -10.27 7.68
N ALA A 28 -1.37 -9.03 7.18
CA ALA A 28 -0.16 -8.38 6.70
C ALA A 28 0.83 -8.09 7.84
N PRO A 29 2.15 -7.98 7.55
CA PRO A 29 3.16 -7.64 8.55
C PRO A 29 3.02 -6.17 8.97
N VAL A 30 2.13 -5.91 9.92
CA VAL A 30 1.84 -4.57 10.43
C VAL A 30 1.75 -4.59 11.95
N ILE A 31 2.12 -3.46 12.55
CA ILE A 31 2.01 -3.23 14.00
C ILE A 31 1.13 -2.01 14.20
N PHE A 32 0.06 -2.18 14.98
CA PHE A 32 -0.76 -1.08 15.46
C PHE A 32 -0.47 -0.86 16.94
N VAL A 33 -0.19 0.38 17.31
CA VAL A 33 -0.06 0.81 18.70
C VAL A 33 -1.23 1.73 19.00
N VAL A 34 -2.05 1.37 19.99
CA VAL A 34 -3.22 2.14 20.41
C VAL A 34 -2.99 2.62 21.83
N HIS A 35 -3.00 3.94 22.01
CA HIS A 35 -2.95 4.59 23.32
C HIS A 35 -4.36 5.07 23.67
N VAL A 36 -4.88 4.66 24.83
CA VAL A 36 -6.14 5.17 25.37
C VAL A 36 -5.87 5.87 26.70
N THR A 37 -6.27 7.14 26.81
CA THR A 37 -6.16 7.93 28.04
C THR A 37 -7.54 8.49 28.39
N SER A 38 -7.98 8.28 29.62
CA SER A 38 -9.25 8.80 30.13
C SER A 38 -9.14 9.01 31.65
N PRO A 39 -9.85 9.99 32.24
CA PRO A 39 -9.90 10.16 33.69
C PRO A 39 -10.38 8.89 34.42
N GLN A 40 -11.29 8.14 33.81
CA GLN A 40 -11.79 6.88 34.34
C GLN A 40 -11.93 5.87 33.21
N LEU A 41 -11.28 4.71 33.37
CA LEU A 41 -11.34 3.57 32.45
C LEU A 41 -11.91 2.36 33.17
N LYS A 42 -12.80 1.64 32.47
CA LYS A 42 -13.34 0.35 32.93
C LYS A 42 -12.41 -0.76 32.45
N TYR A 43 -11.82 -1.51 33.39
CA TYR A 43 -10.94 -2.65 33.08
C TYR A 43 -11.64 -3.97 33.38
N LEU A 44 -11.28 -5.04 32.66
CA LEU A 44 -11.86 -6.39 32.86
C LEU A 44 -11.43 -7.06 34.19
N GLY A 45 -10.39 -6.54 34.85
CA GLY A 45 -9.92 -7.07 36.12
C GLY A 45 -9.00 -6.10 36.86
N VAL A 46 -8.69 -6.42 38.11
CA VAL A 46 -7.91 -5.57 39.03
C VAL A 46 -6.49 -5.29 38.50
N ALA A 47 -5.92 -6.23 37.76
CA ALA A 47 -4.59 -6.10 37.15
C ALA A 47 -4.53 -5.12 35.96
N LYS A 48 -5.66 -4.56 35.50
CA LYS A 48 -5.76 -3.55 34.42
C LYS A 48 -5.09 -3.96 33.10
N GLN A 49 -5.03 -5.25 32.79
CA GLN A 49 -4.39 -5.78 31.59
C GLN A 49 -5.22 -5.61 30.30
N ALA A 50 -6.52 -5.39 30.43
CA ALA A 50 -7.44 -5.27 29.31
C ALA A 50 -8.56 -4.28 29.65
N ILE A 51 -8.92 -3.46 28.67
CA ILE A 51 -10.03 -2.51 28.76
C ILE A 51 -11.33 -3.30 28.52
N GLY A 52 -12.32 -3.05 29.37
CA GLY A 52 -13.65 -3.65 29.28
C GLY A 52 -14.46 -3.13 28.10
N ALA A 53 -15.65 -3.71 27.92
CA ALA A 53 -16.57 -3.27 26.88
C ALA A 53 -17.08 -1.85 27.17
N ASP A 54 -16.82 -0.95 26.22
CA ASP A 54 -17.32 0.42 26.22
C ASP A 54 -17.50 0.85 24.76
N ASP A 55 -18.74 1.12 24.37
CA ASP A 55 -19.09 1.39 22.97
C ASP A 55 -18.49 2.71 22.47
N VAL A 56 -18.30 3.69 23.35
CA VAL A 56 -17.68 4.97 22.98
C VAL A 56 -16.21 4.73 22.64
N ILE A 57 -15.47 4.03 23.51
CA ILE A 57 -14.07 3.67 23.27
C ILE A 57 -13.94 2.81 22.01
N ALA A 58 -14.79 1.78 21.86
CA ALA A 58 -14.78 0.91 20.69
C ALA A 58 -15.00 1.69 19.38
N SER A 59 -15.98 2.60 19.37
CA SER A 59 -16.29 3.41 18.18
C SER A 59 -15.13 4.34 17.79
N GLU A 60 -14.46 4.95 18.77
CA GLU A 60 -13.34 5.86 18.52
C GLU A 60 -12.08 5.12 18.10
N VAL A 61 -11.76 4.01 18.77
CA VAL A 61 -10.67 3.11 18.37
C VAL A 61 -10.88 2.61 16.94
N LYS A 62 -12.11 2.24 16.57
CA LYS A 62 -12.45 1.80 15.21
C LYS A 62 -12.16 2.90 14.19
N ARG A 63 -12.59 4.14 14.46
CA ARG A 63 -12.36 5.30 13.59
C ARG A 63 -10.87 5.60 13.44
N ALA A 64 -10.12 5.59 14.55
CA ALA A 64 -8.68 5.84 14.55
C ALA A 64 -7.91 4.78 13.75
N LEU A 65 -8.20 3.48 13.97
CA LEU A 65 -7.59 2.39 13.23
C LEU A 65 -7.91 2.46 11.73
N GLN A 66 -9.16 2.77 11.36
CA GLN A 66 -9.54 2.93 9.96
C GLN A 66 -8.83 4.11 9.30
N ALA A 67 -8.66 5.24 10.00
CA ALA A 67 -7.94 6.40 9.48
C ALA A 67 -6.47 6.06 9.19
N ALA A 68 -5.79 5.40 10.15
CA ALA A 68 -4.42 4.93 9.96
C ALA A 68 -4.31 3.90 8.82
N ALA A 69 -5.26 2.96 8.73
CA ALA A 69 -5.29 1.94 7.69
C ALA A 69 -5.48 2.54 6.29
N ARG A 70 -6.31 3.59 6.12
CA ARG A 70 -6.47 4.32 4.86
C ARG A 70 -5.15 4.95 4.40
N GLN A 71 -4.44 5.62 5.31
CA GLN A 71 -3.15 6.24 4.99
C GLN A 71 -2.12 5.19 4.57
N LEU A 72 -2.06 4.07 5.30
CA LEU A 72 -1.19 2.96 4.96
C LEU A 72 -1.53 2.35 3.60
N ALA A 73 -2.82 2.15 3.29
CA ALA A 73 -3.28 1.62 2.01
C ALA A 73 -2.88 2.52 0.83
N ILE A 74 -2.94 3.83 0.99
CA ILE A 74 -2.46 4.80 0.00
C ILE A 74 -0.96 4.63 -0.22
N HIS A 75 -0.17 4.57 0.86
CA HIS A 75 1.28 4.40 0.77
C HIS A 75 1.67 3.08 0.07
N VAL A 76 1.05 1.96 0.46
CA VAL A 76 1.28 0.65 -0.16
C VAL A 76 0.93 0.68 -1.65
N SER A 77 -0.20 1.28 -2.01
CA SER A 77 -0.63 1.39 -3.41
C SER A 77 0.35 2.22 -4.26
N LYS A 78 0.87 3.32 -3.72
CA LYS A 78 1.93 4.10 -4.38
C LYS A 78 3.20 3.27 -4.60
N LYS A 79 3.61 2.49 -3.59
CA LYS A 79 4.78 1.61 -3.68
C LYS A 79 4.59 0.48 -4.70
N GLU A 80 3.40 -0.13 -4.75
CA GLU A 80 3.05 -1.14 -5.75
C GLU A 80 3.09 -0.58 -7.18
N LYS A 81 2.48 0.59 -7.40
CA LYS A 81 2.51 1.29 -8.69
C LYS A 81 3.95 1.58 -9.12
N SER A 82 4.77 2.13 -8.23
CA SER A 82 6.19 2.39 -8.50
C SER A 82 6.95 1.11 -8.87
N LYS A 83 6.73 0.01 -8.13
CA LYS A 83 7.35 -1.29 -8.43
C LYS A 83 6.91 -1.84 -9.79
N LEU A 84 5.64 -1.71 -10.15
CA LEU A 84 5.11 -2.15 -11.44
C LEU A 84 5.73 -1.35 -12.59
N LEU A 85 5.77 -0.03 -12.48
CA LEU A 85 6.40 0.85 -13.47
C LEU A 85 7.90 0.51 -13.65
N GLY A 86 8.60 0.23 -12.56
CA GLY A 86 9.99 -0.24 -12.62
C GLY A 86 10.16 -1.56 -13.37
N LYS A 87 9.22 -2.51 -13.23
CA LYS A 87 9.23 -3.76 -14.00
C LYS A 87 8.98 -3.54 -15.49
N ILE A 88 7.96 -2.73 -15.82
CA ILE A 88 7.63 -2.39 -17.22
C ILE A 88 8.82 -1.72 -17.89
N ARG A 89 9.48 -0.80 -17.19
CA ARG A 89 10.68 -0.13 -17.69
C ARG A 89 11.80 -1.11 -18.02
N LYS A 90 12.16 -1.98 -17.07
CA LYS A 90 13.22 -2.98 -17.30
C LYS A 90 12.89 -3.89 -18.49
N PHE A 91 11.61 -4.24 -18.64
CA PHE A 91 11.15 -5.00 -19.80
C PHE A 91 11.33 -4.22 -21.11
N LEU A 92 10.93 -2.95 -21.16
CA LEU A 92 11.10 -2.11 -22.36
C LEU A 92 12.57 -1.89 -22.70
N GLU A 93 13.42 -1.55 -21.72
CA GLU A 93 14.86 -1.36 -21.93
C GLU A 93 15.54 -2.65 -22.43
N GLY A 94 15.18 -3.80 -21.86
CA GLY A 94 15.72 -5.10 -22.31
C GLY A 94 15.32 -5.48 -23.74
N ASN A 95 14.12 -5.07 -24.18
CA ASN A 95 13.62 -5.36 -25.53
C ASN A 95 13.91 -4.25 -26.55
N ALA A 96 14.35 -3.07 -26.11
CA ALA A 96 14.55 -1.90 -26.97
C ALA A 96 15.47 -2.19 -28.16
N LYS A 97 16.52 -2.98 -27.96
CA LYS A 97 17.46 -3.37 -29.03
C LYS A 97 16.83 -4.28 -30.09
N VAL A 98 15.98 -5.21 -29.67
CA VAL A 98 15.28 -6.11 -30.61
C VAL A 98 14.27 -5.33 -31.43
N VAL A 99 13.53 -4.44 -30.77
CA VAL A 99 12.54 -3.58 -31.42
C VAL A 99 13.20 -2.58 -32.37
N SER A 100 14.34 -1.98 -32.01
CA SER A 100 15.08 -1.05 -32.87
C SER A 100 15.55 -1.73 -34.15
N TYR A 101 16.06 -2.96 -34.06
CA TYR A 101 16.46 -3.75 -35.22
C TYR A 101 15.28 -4.02 -36.17
N SER A 102 14.14 -4.47 -35.64
CA SER A 102 12.94 -4.72 -36.46
C SER A 102 12.39 -3.45 -37.11
N LEU A 103 12.34 -2.34 -36.36
CA LEU A 103 11.87 -1.06 -36.87
C LEU A 103 12.81 -0.46 -37.91
N SER A 104 14.13 -0.61 -37.73
CA SER A 104 15.14 -0.18 -38.71
C SER A 104 14.91 -0.82 -40.08
N LYS A 105 14.59 -2.12 -40.11
CA LYS A 105 14.28 -2.83 -41.37
C LYS A 105 13.03 -2.32 -42.07
N ILE A 106 12.00 -1.95 -41.31
CA ILE A 106 10.71 -1.50 -41.85
C ILE A 106 10.83 -0.06 -42.35
N LEU A 107 11.43 0.81 -41.54
CA LEU A 107 11.54 2.25 -41.79
C LEU A 107 12.74 2.63 -42.68
N LYS A 108 13.67 1.69 -42.90
CA LYS A 108 14.94 1.91 -43.62
C LYS A 108 15.77 3.05 -43.01
N THR A 109 15.76 3.13 -41.69
CA THR A 109 16.50 4.13 -40.88
C THR A 109 17.59 3.43 -40.08
N ASP A 110 18.60 4.16 -39.62
CA ASP A 110 19.67 3.61 -38.80
C ASP A 110 19.15 3.04 -37.47
N GLU A 111 19.62 1.84 -37.10
CA GLU A 111 19.18 1.15 -35.87
C GLU A 111 19.54 1.95 -34.61
N LYS A 112 20.69 2.64 -34.60
CA LYS A 112 21.15 3.40 -33.43
C LYS A 112 20.27 4.62 -33.21
N GLU A 113 19.87 5.30 -34.30
CA GLU A 113 18.96 6.44 -34.23
C GLU A 113 17.61 6.03 -33.62
N ILE A 114 17.01 4.93 -34.09
CA ILE A 114 15.76 4.40 -33.53
C ILE A 114 15.93 3.98 -32.07
N PHE A 115 17.05 3.34 -31.73
CA PHE A 115 17.32 2.90 -30.37
C PHE A 115 17.38 4.07 -29.39
N GLU A 116 18.08 5.16 -29.74
CA GLU A 116 18.15 6.36 -28.89
C GLU A 116 16.80 7.05 -28.75
N LEU A 117 15.99 7.13 -29.82
CA LEU A 117 14.62 7.65 -29.75
C LEU A 117 13.74 6.83 -28.80
N LEU A 118 13.81 5.50 -28.86
CA LEU A 118 13.07 4.61 -27.95
C LEU A 118 13.53 4.81 -26.50
N LYS A 119 14.83 4.99 -26.27
CA LYS A 119 15.40 5.25 -24.95
C LYS A 119 14.89 6.57 -24.37
N GLU A 120 14.88 7.64 -25.17
CA GLU A 120 14.36 8.94 -24.77
C GLU A 120 12.87 8.88 -24.43
N GLU A 121 12.07 8.18 -25.24
CA GLU A 121 10.63 8.01 -25.01
C GLU A 121 10.37 7.23 -23.71
N ILE A 122 11.13 6.16 -23.45
CA ILE A 122 11.06 5.41 -22.19
C ILE A 122 11.42 6.32 -21.01
N TYR A 123 12.41 7.21 -21.17
CA TYR A 123 12.80 8.15 -20.12
C TYR A 123 11.74 9.23 -19.87
N LYS A 124 11.14 9.81 -20.91
CA LYS A 124 10.08 10.84 -20.78
C LYS A 124 8.85 10.33 -20.02
N ARG A 125 8.51 9.05 -20.17
CA ARG A 125 7.40 8.43 -19.42
C ARG A 125 7.68 8.30 -17.91
N ARG A 126 8.93 8.47 -17.46
CA ARG A 126 9.30 8.52 -16.03
C ARG A 126 8.80 9.80 -15.36
N SER A 127 9.08 10.96 -15.94
CA SER A 127 8.80 12.27 -15.33
C SER A 127 7.29 12.54 -15.23
N ALA A 128 6.50 12.06 -16.18
CA ALA A 128 5.04 12.13 -16.11
C ALA A 128 4.43 11.24 -14.98
N GLY A 129 5.11 10.15 -14.60
CA GLY A 129 4.64 9.20 -13.59
C GLY A 129 5.00 9.56 -12.14
N GLU A 130 6.01 10.41 -11.93
CA GLU A 130 6.47 10.85 -10.60
C GLU A 130 5.73 12.12 -10.11
N ALA A 131 5.03 12.83 -11.00
CA ALA A 131 4.33 14.10 -10.71
C ALA A 131 2.90 13.97 -10.12
N GLY A 132 2.40 12.76 -9.82
CA GLY A 132 1.07 12.52 -9.25
C GLY A 132 1.02 11.35 -8.27
#